data_AF-A0A926ITP2-F1
#
_entry.id   AF-A0A926ITP2-F1
#
_cell.length_a   1.000
_cell.length_b   1.000
_cell.length_c   1.000
_cell.angle_alpha   90.00
_cell.angle_beta   90.00
_cell.angle_gamma   90.00
#
_symmetry.space_group_name_H-M   'P 1'
#
loop_
_entity.id
_entity.type
_entity.pdbx_description
1 polymer ?
#
loop_
_entity_poly.entity_id
_entity_poly.type
_entity_poly.pdbx_seq_one_letter_code
_entity_poly.pdbx_strand_id
1 'polypeptide(L)'
;MKIEIQEVPKSYSNNTNNNYTDFNDTEKNNTESSDTEIISYPINRGNENNSPPLPAPKGIDTIRWIENRRKYEKLIKKNIDYDIISERYSKAWLDEIVAIMVDVVCSDEPTIRINKQEYPHEVVKSRFLKIDSSHIEYIDFALRSNTSDVRNIRAFLITTIYRSFETA
;
A
#
# COMPACT_ATOMS: atom_id res chain seq x y z
N MET A 1 57.37 -35.49 -21.88
CA MET A 1 57.75 -34.24 -22.56
C MET A 1 56.55 -33.31 -22.48
N LYS A 2 56.76 -32.12 -21.91
CA LYS A 2 55.82 -31.02 -21.58
C LYS A 2 54.64 -31.35 -20.64
N ILE A 3 54.92 -31.06 -19.37
CA ILE A 3 53.99 -30.84 -18.25
C ILE A 3 53.82 -29.32 -18.20
N GLU A 4 52.59 -28.81 -18.12
CA GLU A 4 52.33 -27.40 -17.82
C GLU A 4 51.67 -27.32 -16.44
N ILE A 5 52.29 -26.54 -15.57
CA ILE A 5 52.07 -26.54 -14.13
C ILE A 5 51.21 -25.33 -13.77
N GLN A 6 50.27 -25.61 -12.89
CA GLN A 6 49.42 -24.76 -12.10
C GLN A 6 50.15 -23.58 -11.43
N GLU A 7 49.60 -22.36 -11.52
CA GLU A 7 49.89 -21.27 -10.59
C GLU A 7 48.61 -20.68 -9.98
N VAL A 8 48.50 -20.82 -8.66
CA VAL A 8 47.68 -20.00 -7.77
C VAL A 8 48.65 -19.32 -6.80
N PRO A 9 48.49 -18.02 -6.52
CA PRO A 9 48.49 -17.60 -5.11
C PRO A 9 47.43 -16.52 -4.81
N LYS A 10 46.57 -16.76 -3.82
CA LYS A 10 46.60 -16.25 -2.42
C LYS A 10 45.93 -14.87 -2.21
N SER A 11 44.85 -14.94 -1.45
CA SER A 11 44.16 -13.88 -0.73
C SER A 11 45.07 -13.16 0.29
N TYR A 12 44.94 -11.84 0.40
CA TYR A 12 45.07 -11.10 1.66
C TYR A 12 44.05 -9.96 1.69
N SER A 13 43.18 -10.01 2.69
CA SER A 13 42.26 -8.94 3.12
C SER A 13 43.05 -7.83 3.79
N ASN A 14 42.59 -6.58 3.69
CA ASN A 14 42.84 -5.52 4.68
C ASN A 14 41.71 -4.48 4.62
N ASN A 15 40.69 -4.67 5.48
CA ASN A 15 39.87 -3.59 6.00
C ASN A 15 40.77 -2.66 6.84
N THR A 16 40.67 -1.34 6.65
CA THR A 16 40.76 -0.31 7.71
C THR A 16 40.60 1.07 7.04
N ASN A 17 39.61 1.84 7.49
CA ASN A 17 39.84 3.24 7.87
C ASN A 17 38.73 3.68 8.82
N ASN A 18 38.90 3.30 10.09
CA ASN A 18 38.42 4.08 11.20
C ASN A 18 39.34 5.29 11.32
N ASN A 19 38.81 6.51 11.20
CA ASN A 19 39.42 7.69 11.80
C ASN A 19 38.41 8.30 12.76
N TYR A 20 38.70 8.11 14.06
CA TYR A 20 38.21 8.92 15.16
C TYR A 20 39.07 10.18 15.26
N THR A 21 38.43 11.34 15.30
CA THR A 21 38.91 12.60 15.92
C THR A 21 37.64 13.33 16.38
N ASP A 22 37.26 13.23 17.66
CA ASP A 22 37.68 14.04 18.81
C ASP A 22 36.96 15.41 18.94
N PHE A 23 36.06 15.43 19.95
CA PHE A 23 35.66 16.47 20.91
C PHE A 23 35.09 17.86 20.53
N ASN A 24 33.89 18.10 21.12
CA ASN A 24 33.38 19.26 21.88
C ASN A 24 33.56 20.70 21.31
N ASP A 25 32.60 21.62 21.33
CA ASP A 25 31.61 21.94 22.36
C ASP A 25 30.51 22.87 21.76
N THR A 26 29.31 22.77 22.35
CA THR A 26 28.27 23.81 22.55
C THR A 26 27.91 24.80 21.44
N GLU A 27 26.67 24.75 20.93
CA GLU A 27 25.63 25.75 21.26
C GLU A 27 24.34 25.59 20.41
N LYS A 28 23.21 25.56 21.14
CA LYS A 28 21.92 26.17 20.80
C LYS A 28 20.95 25.40 19.89
N ASN A 29 19.94 24.84 20.56
CA ASN A 29 18.61 24.54 20.07
C ASN A 29 18.08 25.64 19.14
N ASN A 30 17.40 25.26 18.05
CA ASN A 30 16.14 25.86 17.58
C ASN A 30 15.45 24.89 16.61
N THR A 31 14.23 24.53 16.97
CA THR A 31 13.22 23.80 16.20
C THR A 31 12.97 24.49 14.86
N GLU A 32 12.97 23.75 13.74
CA GLU A 32 11.93 23.89 12.72
C GLU A 32 11.97 22.80 11.64
N SER A 33 10.76 22.40 11.28
CA SER A 33 10.38 21.51 10.19
C SER A 33 11.14 21.80 8.89
N SER A 34 11.53 20.76 8.16
CA SER A 34 11.79 20.90 6.73
C SER A 34 11.25 19.69 5.97
N ASP A 35 10.14 19.98 5.30
CA ASP A 35 9.42 19.21 4.31
C ASP A 35 10.35 18.55 3.29
N THR A 36 10.27 17.23 3.15
CA THR A 36 10.76 16.54 1.95
C THR A 36 9.66 16.52 0.89
N GLU A 37 9.55 17.61 0.15
CA GLU A 37 8.93 17.60 -1.18
C GLU A 37 9.83 16.82 -2.15
N ILE A 38 9.37 15.65 -2.60
CA ILE A 38 9.70 15.16 -3.95
C ILE A 38 8.39 14.72 -4.60
N ILE A 39 7.70 15.68 -5.24
CA ILE A 39 6.68 15.41 -6.25
C ILE A 39 7.36 15.52 -7.61
N SER A 40 7.59 14.38 -8.27
CA SER A 40 8.04 14.35 -9.66
C SER A 40 6.84 14.61 -10.62
N TYR A 41 6.86 15.80 -11.22
CA TYR A 41 6.22 16.39 -12.42
C TYR A 41 5.09 15.64 -13.18
N PRO A 42 4.23 16.43 -13.86
CA PRO A 42 4.43 16.54 -15.30
C PRO A 42 4.72 17.99 -15.74
N ILE A 43 5.74 18.12 -16.60
CA ILE A 43 6.13 19.36 -17.27
C ILE A 43 5.01 19.74 -18.23
N ASN A 44 4.39 20.92 -18.03
CA ASN A 44 3.66 21.58 -19.10
C ASN A 44 4.25 22.98 -19.30
N ARG A 45 5.03 23.08 -20.38
CA ARG A 45 5.75 24.28 -20.80
C ARG A 45 4.80 25.07 -21.69
N GLY A 46 4.37 26.25 -21.24
CA GLY A 46 3.92 27.30 -22.15
C GLY A 46 2.65 28.09 -21.74
N ASN A 47 2.91 29.37 -21.46
CA ASN A 47 2.16 30.54 -21.93
C ASN A 47 1.17 31.20 -20.96
N GLU A 48 1.61 32.38 -20.55
CA GLU A 48 1.01 33.43 -19.74
C GLU A 48 -0.42 33.83 -20.18
N ASN A 49 -1.30 34.06 -19.19
CA ASN A 49 -2.15 35.25 -18.98
C ASN A 49 -3.54 34.91 -18.40
N ASN A 50 -3.81 35.45 -17.21
CA ASN A 50 -5.11 35.55 -16.54
C ASN A 50 -5.80 34.23 -16.14
N SER A 51 -5.24 33.52 -15.15
CA SER A 51 -6.03 32.56 -14.35
C SER A 51 -6.44 33.19 -13.01
N PRO A 52 -7.69 33.00 -12.54
CA PRO A 52 -8.07 33.36 -11.18
C PRO A 52 -7.12 32.69 -10.18
N PRO A 53 -6.90 33.26 -8.98
CA PRO A 53 -6.03 32.65 -7.99
C PRO A 53 -6.44 31.21 -7.75
N LEU A 54 -5.51 30.29 -7.98
CA LEU A 54 -5.66 28.87 -7.65
C LEU A 54 -6.11 28.79 -6.17
N PRO A 55 -7.17 28.04 -5.85
CA PRO A 55 -7.61 27.90 -4.47
C PRO A 55 -6.47 27.33 -3.62
N ALA A 56 -6.19 28.02 -2.51
CA ALA A 56 -5.20 27.66 -1.50
C ALA A 56 -5.43 26.22 -0.95
N PRO A 57 -4.40 25.57 -0.38
CA PRO A 57 -4.23 24.12 -0.43
C PRO A 57 -5.29 23.33 0.33
N LYS A 58 -5.77 22.25 -0.28
CA LYS A 58 -6.50 21.13 0.34
C LYS A 58 -5.64 20.31 1.33
N GLY A 59 -4.70 20.94 2.03
CA GLY A 59 -3.69 20.25 2.85
C GLY A 59 -4.30 19.50 4.03
N ILE A 60 -5.24 20.13 4.75
CA ILE A 60 -5.91 19.54 5.93
C ILE A 60 -6.77 18.34 5.54
N ASP A 61 -7.55 18.46 4.46
CA ASP A 61 -8.40 17.36 3.98
C ASP A 61 -7.56 16.18 3.45
N THR A 62 -6.43 16.48 2.81
CA THR A 62 -5.48 15.45 2.33
C THR A 62 -4.84 14.71 3.52
N ILE A 63 -4.39 15.43 4.55
CA ILE A 63 -3.82 14.83 5.76
C ILE A 63 -4.86 13.92 6.44
N ARG A 64 -6.09 14.43 6.65
CA ARG A 64 -7.18 13.65 7.25
C ARG A 64 -7.51 12.40 6.43
N TRP A 65 -7.52 12.51 5.10
CA TRP A 65 -7.76 11.38 4.20
C TRP A 65 -6.66 10.30 4.34
N ILE A 66 -5.38 10.70 4.37
CA ILE A 66 -4.24 9.79 4.57
C ILE A 66 -4.35 9.08 5.93
N GLU A 67 -4.63 9.82 7.00
CA GLU A 67 -4.76 9.26 8.35
C GLU A 67 -5.92 8.27 8.45
N ASN A 68 -7.07 8.60 7.86
CA ASN A 68 -8.24 7.73 7.86
C ASN A 68 -7.96 6.41 7.12
N ARG A 69 -7.28 6.48 5.96
CA ARG A 69 -6.86 5.29 5.22
C ARG A 69 -5.91 4.41 6.02
N ARG A 70 -4.87 4.99 6.63
CA ARG A 70 -3.93 4.25 7.50
C ARG A 70 -4.64 3.58 8.67
N LYS A 71 -5.62 4.26 9.28
CA LYS A 71 -6.43 3.71 10.37
C LYS A 71 -7.20 2.46 9.91
N TYR A 72 -7.92 2.55 8.79
CA TYR A 72 -8.68 1.42 8.28
C TYR A 72 -7.80 0.30 7.76
N GLU A 73 -6.66 0.60 7.13
CA GLU A 73 -5.68 -0.39 6.72
C GLU A 73 -5.20 -1.23 7.91
N LYS A 74 -4.82 -0.57 9.01
CA LYS A 74 -4.41 -1.26 10.24
C LYS A 74 -5.53 -2.10 10.84
N LEU A 75 -6.76 -1.59 10.84
CA LEU A 75 -7.92 -2.32 11.34
C LEU A 75 -8.21 -3.57 10.50
N ILE A 76 -8.23 -3.43 9.17
CA ILE A 76 -8.47 -4.53 8.25
C ILE A 76 -7.38 -5.59 8.38
N LYS A 77 -6.09 -5.19 8.39
CA LYS A 77 -4.96 -6.11 8.59
C LYS A 77 -5.08 -6.89 9.90
N LYS A 78 -5.53 -6.23 10.98
CA LYS A 78 -5.79 -6.90 12.25
C LYS A 78 -6.94 -7.91 12.14
N ASN A 79 -8.06 -7.52 11.52
CA ASN A 79 -9.25 -8.38 11.46
C ASN A 79 -8.99 -9.67 10.67
N ILE A 80 -8.16 -9.61 9.63
CA ILE A 80 -7.84 -10.77 8.79
C ILE A 80 -6.63 -11.58 9.29
N ASP A 81 -6.11 -11.28 10.48
CA ASP A 81 -4.88 -11.89 11.01
C ASP A 81 -3.73 -11.84 9.99
N TYR A 82 -3.46 -10.67 9.41
CA TYR A 82 -2.57 -10.49 8.26
C TYR A 82 -1.22 -11.18 8.45
N ASP A 83 -0.59 -11.06 9.62
CA ASP A 83 0.72 -11.64 9.88
C ASP A 83 0.69 -13.18 9.74
N ILE A 84 -0.35 -13.83 10.24
CA ILE A 84 -0.55 -15.28 10.17
C ILE A 84 -0.91 -15.71 8.75
N ILE A 85 -1.83 -14.99 8.09
CA ILE A 85 -2.28 -15.31 6.72
C ILE A 85 -1.14 -15.10 5.71
N SER A 86 -0.25 -14.13 5.95
CA SER A 86 0.90 -13.85 5.09
C SER A 86 1.97 -14.96 5.06
N GLU A 87 1.89 -15.94 5.96
CA GLU A 87 2.72 -17.15 5.91
C GLU A 87 2.20 -18.17 4.89
N ARG A 88 0.89 -18.17 4.61
CA ARG A 88 0.24 -19.10 3.67
C ARG A 88 0.06 -18.51 2.27
N TYR A 89 -0.15 -17.21 2.17
CA TYR A 89 -0.42 -16.50 0.91
C TYR A 89 0.69 -15.50 0.57
N SER A 90 0.83 -15.15 -0.71
CA SER A 90 1.82 -14.14 -1.09
C SER A 90 1.43 -12.77 -0.53
N LYS A 91 2.40 -12.07 0.06
CA LYS A 91 2.19 -10.71 0.61
C LYS A 91 1.63 -9.75 -0.43
N ALA A 92 2.15 -9.79 -1.65
CA ALA A 92 1.68 -8.94 -2.75
C ALA A 92 0.19 -9.15 -3.07
N TRP A 93 -0.29 -10.39 -3.04
CA TRP A 93 -1.71 -10.68 -3.26
C TRP A 93 -2.56 -10.20 -2.08
N LEU A 94 -2.11 -10.47 -0.86
CA LEU A 94 -2.81 -10.05 0.35
C LEU A 94 -2.89 -8.53 0.47
N ASP A 95 -1.82 -7.83 0.12
CA ASP A 95 -1.75 -6.37 0.08
C ASP A 95 -2.75 -5.78 -0.92
N GLU A 96 -2.93 -6.41 -2.08
CA GLU A 96 -3.93 -5.98 -3.07
C GLU A 96 -5.37 -6.13 -2.52
N ILE A 97 -5.67 -7.25 -1.84
CA ILE A 97 -6.97 -7.44 -1.20
C ILE A 97 -7.20 -6.36 -0.13
N VAL A 98 -6.22 -6.12 0.72
CA VAL A 98 -6.30 -5.07 1.75
C VAL A 98 -6.48 -3.69 1.12
N ALA A 99 -5.74 -3.37 0.05
CA ALA A 99 -5.85 -2.09 -0.64
C ALA A 99 -7.27 -1.86 -1.18
N ILE A 100 -7.86 -2.88 -1.81
CA ILE A 100 -9.25 -2.81 -2.30
C ILE A 100 -10.24 -2.64 -1.15
N MET A 101 -10.06 -3.37 -0.05
CA MET A 101 -10.94 -3.23 1.11
C MET A 101 -10.86 -1.83 1.72
N VAL A 102 -9.64 -1.26 1.84
CA VAL A 102 -9.43 0.11 2.32
C VAL A 102 -10.09 1.11 1.38
N ASP A 103 -9.97 0.94 0.06
CA ASP A 103 -10.62 1.81 -0.91
C ASP A 103 -12.15 1.80 -0.80
N VAL A 104 -12.74 0.62 -0.59
CA VAL A 104 -14.18 0.47 -0.41
C VAL A 104 -14.64 1.14 0.89
N VAL A 105 -13.94 0.90 1.99
CA VAL A 105 -14.27 1.44 3.33
C VAL A 105 -14.05 2.96 3.42
N CYS A 106 -13.09 3.49 2.67
CA CYS A 106 -12.75 4.92 2.64
C CYS A 106 -13.38 5.66 1.46
N SER A 107 -14.31 5.05 0.73
CA SER A 107 -15.02 5.70 -0.37
C SER A 107 -15.92 6.82 0.16
N ASP A 108 -15.91 7.97 -0.52
CA ASP A 108 -16.81 9.09 -0.22
C ASP A 108 -18.16 8.98 -0.97
N GLU A 109 -18.33 7.93 -1.79
CA GLU A 109 -19.58 7.70 -2.53
C GLU A 109 -20.71 7.25 -1.59
N PRO A 110 -21.93 7.77 -1.75
CA PRO A 110 -23.06 7.40 -0.88
C PRO A 110 -23.52 5.95 -1.09
N THR A 111 -23.30 5.41 -2.29
CA THR A 111 -23.65 4.03 -2.65
C THR A 111 -22.49 3.35 -3.36
N ILE A 112 -22.42 2.03 -3.25
CA ILE A 112 -21.45 1.19 -3.94
C ILE A 112 -22.21 0.19 -4.80
N ARG A 113 -21.81 0.09 -6.07
CA ARG A 113 -22.43 -0.83 -7.02
C ARG A 113 -21.77 -2.20 -6.98
N ILE A 114 -22.54 -3.21 -6.61
CA ILE A 114 -22.12 -4.61 -6.47
C ILE A 114 -23.02 -5.48 -7.35
N ASN A 115 -22.43 -6.23 -8.29
CA ASN A 115 -23.17 -7.08 -9.24
C ASN A 115 -24.40 -6.40 -9.90
N LYS A 116 -24.23 -5.15 -10.37
CA LYS A 116 -25.28 -4.30 -10.99
C LYS A 116 -26.38 -3.79 -10.04
N GLN A 117 -26.26 -4.00 -8.73
CA GLN A 117 -27.16 -3.44 -7.73
C GLN A 117 -26.44 -2.40 -6.88
N GLU A 118 -27.14 -1.34 -6.48
CA GLU A 118 -26.61 -0.32 -5.57
C GLU A 118 -26.90 -0.67 -4.11
N TYR A 119 -25.89 -0.50 -3.26
CA TYR A 119 -25.97 -0.70 -1.83
C TYR A 119 -25.51 0.57 -1.12
N PRO A 120 -26.14 0.97 0.00
CA PRO A 120 -25.65 2.08 0.81
C PRO A 120 -24.21 1.83 1.27
N HIS A 121 -23.35 2.84 1.15
CA HIS A 121 -21.94 2.72 1.52
C HIS A 121 -21.75 2.17 2.94
N GLU A 122 -22.51 2.68 3.91
CA GLU A 122 -22.41 2.24 5.31
C GLU A 122 -22.70 0.75 5.50
N VAL A 123 -23.61 0.17 4.70
CA VAL A 123 -23.90 -1.27 4.74
C VAL A 123 -22.72 -2.07 4.20
N VAL A 124 -22.16 -1.64 3.06
CA VAL A 124 -21.00 -2.28 2.44
C VAL A 124 -19.78 -2.18 3.35
N LYS A 125 -19.51 -1.00 3.89
CA LYS A 125 -18.44 -0.73 4.85
C LYS A 125 -18.56 -1.61 6.09
N SER A 126 -19.75 -1.71 6.69
CA SER A 126 -19.93 -2.58 7.85
C SER A 126 -19.62 -4.04 7.55
N ARG A 127 -19.91 -4.53 6.33
CA ARG A 127 -19.59 -5.91 5.94
C ARG A 127 -18.09 -6.09 5.70
N PHE A 128 -17.46 -5.17 4.98
CA PHE A 128 -16.02 -5.22 4.71
C PHE A 128 -15.19 -5.18 6.00
N LEU A 129 -15.63 -4.42 7.01
CA LEU A 129 -14.97 -4.37 8.31
C LEU A 129 -15.16 -5.62 9.17
N LYS A 130 -16.07 -6.54 8.80
CA LYS A 130 -16.28 -7.82 9.50
C LYS A 130 -15.52 -8.99 8.89
N ILE A 131 -14.79 -8.75 7.80
CA ILE A 131 -14.01 -9.78 7.13
C ILE A 131 -12.85 -10.19 8.03
N ASP A 132 -12.69 -11.49 8.17
CA ASP A 132 -11.64 -12.14 8.94
C ASP A 132 -10.81 -13.09 8.05
N SER A 133 -9.90 -13.82 8.67
CA SER A 133 -9.01 -14.78 8.00
C SER A 133 -9.76 -15.86 7.21
N SER A 134 -10.91 -16.34 7.68
CA SER A 134 -11.70 -17.39 7.00
C SER A 134 -12.25 -16.92 5.64
N HIS A 135 -12.65 -15.65 5.57
CA HIS A 135 -13.15 -15.04 4.35
C HIS A 135 -12.05 -14.87 3.30
N ILE A 136 -10.79 -14.69 3.71
CA ILE A 136 -9.64 -14.60 2.80
C ILE A 136 -9.44 -15.93 2.06
N GLU A 137 -9.61 -17.06 2.76
CA GLU A 137 -9.50 -18.39 2.15
C GLU A 137 -10.58 -18.61 1.08
N TYR A 138 -11.81 -18.16 1.36
CA TYR A 138 -12.88 -18.16 0.35
C TYR A 138 -12.56 -17.28 -0.86
N ILE A 139 -11.99 -16.10 -0.66
CA ILE A 139 -11.63 -15.18 -1.77
C ILE A 139 -10.58 -15.82 -2.67
N ASP A 140 -9.54 -16.45 -2.12
CA ASP A 140 -8.54 -17.19 -2.91
C ASP A 140 -9.19 -18.35 -3.68
N PHE A 141 -10.05 -19.14 -3.02
CA PHE A 141 -10.79 -20.22 -3.67
C PHE A 141 -11.66 -19.72 -4.85
N ALA A 142 -12.40 -18.63 -4.64
CA ALA A 142 -13.26 -18.03 -5.65
C ALA A 142 -12.47 -17.44 -6.83
N LEU A 143 -11.27 -16.88 -6.58
CA LEU A 143 -10.37 -16.40 -7.64
C LEU A 143 -9.82 -17.56 -8.48
N ARG A 144 -9.36 -18.64 -7.85
CA ARG A 144 -8.81 -19.82 -8.55
C ARG A 144 -9.87 -20.58 -9.34
N SER A 145 -11.09 -20.62 -8.82
CA SER A 145 -12.20 -21.34 -9.46
C SER A 145 -12.85 -20.54 -10.60
N ASN A 146 -12.49 -19.26 -10.76
CA ASN A 146 -13.04 -18.44 -11.82
C ASN A 146 -12.32 -18.73 -13.14
N THR A 147 -13.04 -19.34 -14.08
CA THR A 147 -12.57 -19.64 -15.44
C THR A 147 -12.94 -18.57 -16.46
N SER A 148 -13.66 -17.52 -16.04
CA SER A 148 -14.10 -16.43 -16.91
C SER A 148 -13.04 -15.35 -16.98
N ASP A 149 -12.86 -14.78 -18.17
CA ASP A 149 -11.96 -13.64 -18.37
C ASP A 149 -12.49 -12.40 -17.63
N VAL A 150 -11.92 -12.13 -16.45
CA VAL A 150 -12.35 -11.04 -15.58
C VAL A 150 -11.81 -9.72 -16.13
N ARG A 151 -12.55 -9.10 -17.06
CA ARG A 151 -12.20 -7.79 -17.64
C ARG A 151 -12.13 -6.65 -16.62
N ASN A 152 -12.75 -6.82 -15.45
CA ASN A 152 -12.70 -5.85 -14.35
C ASN A 152 -12.45 -6.60 -13.03
N ILE A 153 -11.17 -6.91 -12.77
CA ILE A 153 -10.71 -7.66 -11.60
C ILE A 153 -11.13 -7.00 -10.29
N ARG A 154 -11.14 -5.66 -10.25
CA ARG A 154 -11.52 -4.89 -9.06
C ARG A 154 -13.01 -5.06 -8.73
N ALA A 155 -13.90 -4.92 -9.71
CA ALA A 155 -15.33 -5.13 -9.50
C ALA A 155 -15.66 -6.58 -9.11
N PHE A 156 -14.92 -7.54 -9.67
CA PHE A 156 -15.01 -8.94 -9.27
C PHE A 156 -14.61 -9.13 -7.81
N LEU A 157 -13.45 -8.61 -7.40
CA LEU A 157 -12.97 -8.70 -6.01
C LEU A 157 -13.94 -8.05 -5.04
N ILE A 158 -14.42 -6.84 -5.31
CA ILE A 158 -15.44 -6.18 -4.46
C ILE A 158 -16.68 -7.06 -4.30
N THR A 159 -17.14 -7.68 -5.39
CA THR A 159 -18.30 -8.57 -5.37
C THR A 159 -18.02 -9.85 -4.57
N THR A 160 -16.87 -10.47 -4.77
CA THR A 160 -16.46 -11.70 -4.07
C THR A 160 -16.28 -11.45 -2.58
N ILE A 161 -15.61 -10.36 -2.21
CA ILE A 161 -15.39 -9.91 -0.83
C ILE A 161 -16.73 -9.60 -0.15
N TYR A 162 -17.69 -8.97 -0.84
CA TYR A 162 -19.01 -8.72 -0.28
C TYR A 162 -19.81 -10.02 -0.05
N ARG A 163 -19.68 -10.99 -0.96
CA ARG A 163 -20.38 -12.29 -0.91
C ARG A 163 -19.75 -13.29 0.05
N SER A 164 -18.47 -13.17 0.38
CA SER A 164 -17.82 -14.09 1.32
C SER A 164 -18.56 -14.12 2.65
N PHE A 165 -19.07 -12.98 3.12
CA PHE A 165 -19.87 -12.89 4.35
C PHE A 165 -21.23 -13.62 4.26
N GLU A 166 -21.74 -13.91 3.06
CA GLU A 166 -22.98 -14.65 2.86
C GLU A 166 -22.75 -16.17 2.74
N THR A 167 -21.50 -16.60 2.58
CA THR A 167 -21.15 -17.98 2.18
C THR A 167 -20.17 -18.65 3.15
N ALA A 168 -19.46 -17.88 3.97
CA ALA A 168 -18.51 -18.34 4.99
C ALA A 168 -19.19 -18.68 6.32
#